data_AF-A0A061QXB5-F1
#
_entry.id   AF-A0A061QXB5-F1
#
_cell.length_a   1.000
_cell.length_b   1.000
_cell.length_c   1.000
_cell.angle_alpha   90.00
_cell.angle_beta   90.00
_cell.angle_gamma   90.00
#
_symmetry.space_group_name_H-M   'P 1'
#
loop_
_entity.id
_entity.type
_entity.pdbx_description
1 polymer ?
#
loop_
_entity_poly.entity_id
_entity_poly.type
_entity_poly.pdbx_seq_one_letter_code
_entity_poly.pdbx_strand_id
1 'polypeptide(L)'
;MEPGKQICSGSCFSSSSTRFSEATDKYELLVWSSSGPHHYLVGDDVFVNLPRDKETGKATVVQEVINQDGHEFHGRIKVSYYDGSGTYHVRPSRIVKVLYGEQKKVVVVSETKDFRVLARSQVEASDRVVDIGSSYGVCTAILARYCRGDVLGIEVSAELVREARRRHPGLRFLELDVLREPARALEACRGCDKAFVDLGGDRAAEAIAAFLPALLEGAGPRLVVVKNRELARLASSHLERPAGPSPEASFWRDLEALRLRAERQRPPRPPREYHLVNRTGGAPPRFALHPLDYKHRASPSGVRICRFHNYGVCNDPGTCPFDHAHCHHCGAPGHIAKNCTAELPTGGSANRTA
;
A
#
# COMPACT_ATOMS: atom_id res chain seq x y z
N MET A 1 -21.67 29.79 26.76
CA MET A 1 -21.24 28.52 27.37
C MET A 1 -21.27 27.47 26.28
N GLU A 2 -20.13 27.15 25.68
CA GLU A 2 -20.04 26.07 24.69
C GLU A 2 -19.79 24.73 25.41
N PRO A 3 -20.43 23.63 24.99
CA PRO A 3 -20.23 22.33 25.63
C PRO A 3 -18.83 21.80 25.30
N GLY A 4 -18.07 21.54 26.36
CA GLY A 4 -16.68 21.08 26.29
C GLY A 4 -16.53 19.76 25.54
N LYS A 5 -15.65 19.76 24.54
CA LYS A 5 -15.15 18.53 23.91
C LYS A 5 -14.36 17.72 24.94
N GLN A 6 -14.97 16.62 25.40
CA GLN A 6 -14.30 15.62 26.21
C GLN A 6 -13.28 14.86 25.32
N ILE A 7 -12.01 15.22 25.46
CA ILE A 7 -10.91 14.52 24.78
C ILE A 7 -10.68 13.21 25.54
N CYS A 8 -11.10 12.08 24.96
CA CYS A 8 -10.77 10.74 25.46
C CYS A 8 -9.26 10.51 25.37
N SER A 9 -8.55 10.71 26.48
CA SER A 9 -7.11 10.45 26.63
C SER A 9 -6.81 9.00 27.07
N GLY A 10 -7.60 8.03 26.59
CA GLY A 10 -7.50 6.62 26.99
C GLY A 10 -6.51 5.83 26.13
N SER A 11 -5.70 5.00 26.78
CA SER A 11 -4.80 4.02 26.15
C SER A 11 -5.59 2.94 25.39
N CYS A 12 -6.02 3.23 24.16
CA CYS A 12 -6.86 2.33 23.36
C CYS A 12 -6.17 1.04 22.85
N PHE A 13 -4.95 0.73 23.27
CA PHE A 13 -4.19 -0.44 22.78
C PHE A 13 -3.89 -1.51 23.83
N SER A 14 -4.31 -1.35 25.10
CA SER A 14 -3.82 -2.20 26.19
C SER A 14 -4.74 -3.36 26.59
N SER A 15 -5.68 -3.81 25.75
CA SER A 15 -6.53 -4.95 26.11
C SER A 15 -6.88 -5.89 24.96
N SER A 16 -6.48 -7.14 25.16
CA SER A 16 -6.99 -8.42 24.62
C SER A 16 -6.47 -8.90 23.27
N SER A 17 -5.53 -9.86 23.33
CA SER A 17 -5.24 -10.79 22.23
C SER A 17 -6.50 -11.54 21.76
N THR A 18 -7.53 -11.64 22.61
CA THR A 18 -8.84 -12.23 22.30
C THR A 18 -9.59 -11.46 21.21
N ARG A 19 -9.52 -10.12 21.18
CA ARG A 19 -10.18 -9.31 20.14
C ARG A 19 -9.53 -9.47 18.77
N PHE A 20 -8.22 -9.70 18.75
CA PHE A 20 -7.49 -9.94 17.51
C PHE A 20 -8.01 -11.20 16.82
N SER A 21 -8.12 -12.33 17.54
CA SER A 21 -8.61 -13.58 16.95
C SER A 21 -10.05 -13.46 16.45
N GLU A 22 -10.95 -12.87 17.24
CA GLU A 22 -12.36 -12.71 16.84
C GLU A 22 -12.55 -11.86 15.57
N ALA A 23 -11.68 -10.86 15.35
CA ALA A 23 -11.73 -10.05 14.14
C ALA A 23 -11.19 -10.81 12.94
N THR A 24 -10.07 -11.54 13.09
CA THR A 24 -9.41 -12.25 11.98
C THR A 24 -10.15 -13.50 11.53
N ASP A 25 -10.89 -14.18 12.42
CA ASP A 25 -11.68 -15.38 12.09
C ASP A 25 -12.81 -15.09 11.08
N LYS A 26 -13.13 -13.81 10.87
CA LYS A 26 -14.14 -13.35 9.89
C LYS A 26 -13.57 -13.16 8.49
N TYR A 27 -12.26 -13.30 8.30
CA TYR A 27 -11.59 -13.03 7.04
C TYR A 27 -10.89 -14.27 6.50
N GLU A 28 -11.25 -14.63 5.27
CA GLU A 28 -10.49 -15.57 4.46
C GLU A 28 -9.17 -14.92 4.01
N LEU A 29 -8.06 -15.63 4.16
CA LEU A 29 -6.73 -15.17 3.74
C LEU A 29 -6.39 -15.74 2.37
N LEU A 30 -6.04 -14.85 1.44
CA LEU A 30 -5.63 -15.21 0.10
C LEU A 30 -4.24 -14.62 -0.20
N VAL A 31 -3.42 -15.37 -0.93
CA VAL A 31 -2.24 -14.83 -1.61
C VAL A 31 -2.50 -14.81 -3.10
N TRP A 32 -2.27 -13.67 -3.73
CA TRP A 32 -2.56 -13.49 -5.15
C TRP A 32 -1.34 -13.02 -5.93
N SER A 33 -1.19 -13.56 -7.15
CA SER A 33 -0.15 -13.16 -8.11
C SER A 33 -0.70 -13.28 -9.52
N SER A 34 -0.38 -12.32 -10.40
CA SER A 34 -0.78 -12.37 -11.81
C SER A 34 -0.04 -13.43 -12.63
N SER A 35 1.03 -14.04 -12.08
CA SER A 35 1.78 -15.12 -12.72
C SER A 35 1.38 -16.51 -12.24
N GLY A 36 0.48 -16.61 -11.26
CA GLY A 36 0.04 -17.90 -10.73
C GLY A 36 -0.86 -18.66 -11.71
N PRO A 37 -0.94 -19.99 -11.60
CA PRO A 37 -1.97 -20.74 -12.29
C PRO A 37 -3.35 -20.29 -11.79
N HIS A 38 -4.21 -19.89 -12.72
CA HIS A 38 -5.60 -19.55 -12.42
C HIS A 38 -6.50 -20.52 -13.17
N HIS A 39 -7.31 -21.25 -12.42
CA HIS A 39 -8.37 -22.07 -12.96
C HIS A 39 -9.66 -21.24 -12.99
N TYR A 40 -10.31 -21.23 -14.14
CA TYR A 40 -11.55 -20.49 -14.38
C TYR A 40 -12.63 -21.48 -14.77
N LEU A 41 -13.70 -21.50 -13.99
CA LEU A 41 -14.85 -22.37 -14.22
C LEU A 41 -15.98 -21.60 -14.88
N VAL A 42 -16.84 -22.28 -15.63
CA VAL A 42 -18.08 -21.67 -16.15
C VAL A 42 -18.90 -21.13 -14.98
N GLY A 43 -19.37 -19.89 -15.11
CA GLY A 43 -20.07 -19.16 -14.05
C GLY A 43 -19.17 -18.31 -13.16
N ASP A 44 -17.84 -18.44 -13.24
CA ASP A 44 -16.94 -17.55 -12.50
C ASP A 44 -17.07 -16.11 -13.00
N ASP A 45 -17.21 -15.18 -12.04
CA ASP A 45 -17.11 -13.76 -12.33
C ASP A 45 -15.66 -13.33 -12.44
N VAL A 46 -15.38 -12.58 -13.50
CA VAL A 46 -14.02 -12.22 -13.89
C VAL A 46 -13.94 -10.77 -14.37
N PHE A 47 -12.73 -10.24 -14.30
CA PHE A 47 -12.36 -8.98 -14.91
C PHE A 47 -11.36 -9.24 -16.02
N VAL A 48 -11.70 -8.82 -17.24
CA VAL A 48 -10.82 -8.88 -18.40
C VAL A 48 -10.01 -7.59 -18.49
N ASN A 49 -8.69 -7.71 -18.40
CA ASN A 49 -7.78 -6.61 -18.62
C ASN A 49 -7.70 -6.28 -20.11
N LEU A 50 -8.49 -5.31 -20.57
CA LEU A 50 -8.58 -4.86 -21.96
C LEU A 50 -7.42 -3.93 -22.32
N PRO A 51 -6.92 -3.94 -23.58
CA PRO A 51 -5.77 -3.13 -23.97
C PRO A 51 -6.16 -1.66 -24.20
N ARG A 52 -7.47 -1.42 -24.40
CA ARG A 52 -8.07 -0.11 -24.38
C ARG A 52 -8.76 0.05 -23.05
N ASP A 53 -8.59 1.24 -22.53
CA ASP A 53 -8.98 1.78 -21.23
C ASP A 53 -10.52 1.86 -21.07
N LYS A 54 -11.21 0.76 -21.40
CA LYS A 54 -12.65 0.61 -21.24
C LYS A 54 -12.91 0.32 -19.77
N GLU A 55 -13.87 1.04 -19.21
CA GLU A 55 -14.37 0.86 -17.84
C GLU A 55 -15.16 -0.45 -17.68
N THR A 56 -15.22 -1.31 -18.71
CA THR A 56 -16.16 -2.42 -18.83
C THR A 56 -15.50 -3.80 -18.88
N GLY A 57 -14.50 -4.03 -18.03
CA GLY A 57 -13.79 -5.32 -17.98
C GLY A 57 -14.59 -6.47 -17.34
N LYS A 58 -15.70 -6.19 -16.64
CA LYS A 58 -16.45 -7.21 -15.89
C LYS A 58 -17.21 -8.15 -16.82
N ALA A 59 -17.07 -9.46 -16.58
CA ALA A 59 -17.66 -10.52 -17.38
C ALA A 59 -17.87 -11.79 -16.55
N THR A 60 -18.64 -12.74 -17.07
CA THR A 60 -18.74 -14.12 -16.53
C THR A 60 -18.12 -15.09 -17.54
N VAL A 61 -17.45 -16.13 -17.04
CA VAL A 61 -16.93 -17.23 -17.86
C VAL A 61 -18.11 -18.07 -18.38
N VAL A 62 -18.21 -18.24 -19.70
CA VAL A 62 -19.29 -19.02 -20.34
C VAL A 62 -18.78 -20.31 -21.00
N GLN A 63 -17.47 -20.42 -21.19
CA GLN A 63 -16.81 -21.65 -21.66
C GLN A 63 -15.40 -21.69 -21.08
N GLU A 64 -15.01 -22.85 -20.54
CA GLU A 64 -13.64 -23.09 -20.05
C GLU A 64 -12.60 -23.00 -21.18
N VAL A 65 -11.34 -23.25 -20.81
CA VAL A 65 -10.23 -23.20 -21.77
C VAL A 65 -10.43 -24.23 -22.88
N ILE A 66 -10.31 -23.76 -24.13
CA ILE A 66 -10.42 -24.63 -25.30
C ILE A 66 -9.07 -25.32 -25.51
N ASN A 67 -8.99 -26.62 -25.22
CA ASN A 67 -7.76 -27.44 -25.35
C ASN A 67 -7.71 -28.26 -26.63
N GLN A 68 -8.64 -28.05 -27.57
CA GLN A 68 -8.65 -28.79 -28.82
C GLN A 68 -7.56 -28.26 -29.76
N ASP A 69 -6.59 -29.11 -30.10
CA ASP A 69 -5.56 -28.79 -31.09
C ASP A 69 -6.17 -28.41 -32.44
N GLY A 70 -5.63 -27.37 -33.07
CA GLY A 70 -6.12 -26.83 -34.34
C GLY A 70 -7.36 -25.92 -34.22
N HIS A 71 -7.98 -25.79 -33.05
CA HIS A 71 -9.07 -24.84 -32.85
C HIS A 71 -8.57 -23.39 -32.90
N GLU A 72 -9.27 -22.49 -33.60
CA GLU A 72 -8.83 -21.09 -33.78
C GLU A 72 -8.67 -20.31 -32.45
N PHE A 73 -9.38 -20.76 -31.41
CA PHE A 73 -9.34 -20.22 -30.05
C PHE A 73 -8.62 -21.14 -29.04
N HIS A 74 -7.76 -22.06 -29.49
CA HIS A 74 -6.96 -22.90 -28.60
C HIS A 74 -6.25 -22.05 -27.51
N GLY A 75 -6.39 -22.47 -26.25
CA GLY A 75 -5.79 -21.85 -25.08
C GLY A 75 -6.54 -20.61 -24.59
N ARG A 76 -7.78 -20.40 -25.04
CA ARG A 76 -8.61 -19.25 -24.64
C ARG A 76 -9.88 -19.69 -23.93
N ILE A 77 -10.39 -18.79 -23.12
CA ILE A 77 -11.63 -18.90 -22.35
C ILE A 77 -12.66 -17.98 -22.99
N LYS A 78 -13.90 -18.44 -23.13
CA LYS A 78 -15.00 -17.58 -23.61
C LYS A 78 -15.66 -16.91 -22.42
N VAL A 79 -15.83 -15.59 -22.50
CA VAL A 79 -16.49 -14.78 -21.47
C VAL A 79 -17.66 -14.00 -22.06
N SER A 80 -18.64 -13.62 -21.23
CA SER A 80 -19.76 -12.73 -21.57
C SER A 80 -19.70 -11.46 -20.73
N TYR A 81 -19.63 -10.29 -21.37
CA TYR A 81 -19.48 -9.01 -20.66
C TYR A 81 -20.80 -8.51 -20.07
N TYR A 82 -20.71 -7.86 -18.90
CA TYR A 82 -21.88 -7.32 -18.19
C TYR A 82 -22.48 -6.07 -18.86
N ASP A 83 -21.70 -5.37 -19.67
CA ASP A 83 -22.16 -4.18 -20.40
C ASP A 83 -23.01 -4.52 -21.64
N GLY A 84 -23.30 -5.81 -21.87
CA GLY A 84 -24.08 -6.27 -23.01
C GLY A 84 -23.30 -6.26 -24.33
N SER A 85 -21.98 -6.02 -24.31
CA SER A 85 -21.13 -6.00 -25.52
C SER A 85 -20.95 -7.37 -26.20
N GLY A 86 -21.56 -8.43 -25.65
CA GLY A 86 -21.54 -9.79 -26.17
C GLY A 86 -20.48 -10.68 -25.52
N THR A 87 -20.04 -11.71 -26.25
CA THR A 87 -19.04 -12.68 -25.78
C THR A 87 -17.70 -12.55 -26.51
N TYR A 88 -16.59 -12.91 -25.85
CA TYR A 88 -15.26 -12.87 -26.46
C TYR A 88 -14.33 -13.99 -25.96
N HIS A 89 -13.43 -14.47 -26.82
CA HIS A 89 -12.40 -15.46 -26.45
C HIS A 89 -11.12 -14.75 -25.96
N VAL A 90 -10.84 -14.89 -24.67
CA VAL A 90 -9.79 -14.17 -23.94
C VAL A 90 -8.69 -15.14 -23.52
N ARG A 91 -7.43 -14.69 -23.56
CA ARG A 91 -6.30 -15.45 -23.00
C ARG A 91 -6.39 -15.45 -21.46
N PRO A 92 -6.19 -16.59 -20.77
CA PRO A 92 -6.25 -16.66 -19.30
C PRO A 92 -5.38 -15.61 -18.58
N SER A 93 -4.21 -15.27 -19.14
CA SER A 93 -3.29 -14.25 -18.60
C SER A 93 -3.84 -12.82 -18.60
N ARG A 94 -5.02 -12.60 -19.19
CA ARG A 94 -5.72 -11.31 -19.22
C ARG A 94 -6.97 -11.31 -18.35
N ILE A 95 -7.29 -12.44 -17.72
CA ILE A 95 -8.45 -12.60 -16.87
C ILE A 95 -7.97 -12.50 -15.42
N VAL A 96 -8.79 -11.92 -14.56
CA VAL A 96 -8.60 -11.88 -13.11
C VAL A 96 -9.91 -12.31 -12.49
N LYS A 97 -9.90 -13.32 -11.62
CA LYS A 97 -11.11 -13.72 -10.89
C LYS A 97 -11.58 -12.58 -9.99
N VAL A 98 -12.87 -12.26 -10.02
CA VAL A 98 -13.46 -11.27 -9.10
C VAL A 98 -13.86 -11.99 -7.83
N LEU A 99 -13.40 -11.50 -6.70
CA LEU A 99 -13.54 -12.14 -5.40
C LEU A 99 -14.85 -11.74 -4.72
N TYR A 100 -15.99 -11.94 -5.39
CA TYR A 100 -17.30 -11.76 -4.79
C TYR A 100 -17.58 -12.80 -3.71
N GLY A 101 -18.59 -12.53 -2.87
CA GLY A 101 -19.07 -13.44 -1.83
C GLY A 101 -19.33 -12.72 -0.50
N GLU A 102 -20.05 -13.40 0.38
CA GLU A 102 -20.39 -12.90 1.72
C GLU A 102 -19.18 -12.91 2.67
N GLN A 103 -18.25 -13.86 2.45
CA GLN A 103 -17.03 -14.00 3.25
C GLN A 103 -16.10 -12.81 2.99
N LYS A 104 -15.69 -12.12 4.06
CA LYS A 104 -14.70 -11.05 3.98
C LYS A 104 -13.33 -11.62 3.65
N LYS A 105 -12.50 -10.86 2.94
CA LYS A 105 -11.22 -11.36 2.42
C LYS A 105 -10.07 -10.40 2.73
N VAL A 106 -8.92 -10.98 3.07
CA VAL A 106 -7.62 -10.29 3.05
C VAL A 106 -6.76 -10.92 1.97
N VAL A 107 -6.44 -10.13 0.94
CA VAL A 107 -5.62 -10.56 -0.19
C VAL A 107 -4.24 -9.94 -0.06
N VAL A 108 -3.21 -10.77 0.08
CA VAL A 108 -1.83 -10.31 0.16
C VAL A 108 -1.15 -10.49 -1.19
N VAL A 109 -0.47 -9.44 -1.66
CA VAL A 109 0.31 -9.44 -2.91
C VAL A 109 1.73 -8.94 -2.65
N SER A 110 2.69 -9.45 -3.43
CA SER A 110 4.10 -9.05 -3.31
C SER A 110 4.45 -7.84 -4.20
N GLU A 111 3.81 -7.74 -5.37
CA GLU A 111 4.20 -6.79 -6.42
C GLU A 111 3.19 -5.65 -6.62
N THR A 112 3.73 -4.46 -6.93
CA THR A 112 2.93 -3.26 -7.23
C THR A 112 2.04 -3.45 -8.46
N LYS A 113 2.51 -4.23 -9.44
CA LYS A 113 1.71 -4.58 -10.63
C LYS A 113 0.43 -5.30 -10.21
N ASP A 114 0.55 -6.28 -9.33
CA ASP A 114 -0.54 -7.12 -8.89
C ASP A 114 -1.54 -6.34 -8.03
N PHE A 115 -1.02 -5.51 -7.12
CA PHE A 115 -1.83 -4.57 -6.34
C PHE A 115 -2.72 -3.68 -7.23
N ARG A 116 -2.14 -3.14 -8.30
CA ARG A 116 -2.87 -2.29 -9.26
C ARG A 116 -3.80 -3.07 -10.19
N VAL A 117 -3.58 -4.38 -10.38
CA VAL A 117 -4.52 -5.25 -11.10
C VAL A 117 -5.75 -5.50 -10.23
N LEU A 118 -5.55 -5.76 -8.94
CA LEU A 118 -6.65 -5.90 -7.97
C LEU A 118 -7.43 -4.60 -7.79
N ALA A 119 -6.77 -3.44 -7.80
CA ALA A 119 -7.43 -2.14 -7.77
C ALA A 119 -8.42 -1.90 -8.94
N ARG A 120 -8.20 -2.53 -10.10
CA ARG A 120 -9.11 -2.42 -11.26
C ARG A 120 -10.25 -3.44 -11.19
N SER A 121 -9.90 -4.66 -10.78
CA SER A 121 -10.77 -5.83 -10.90
C SER A 121 -11.70 -6.01 -9.71
N GLN A 122 -11.27 -5.58 -8.53
CA GLN A 122 -11.94 -5.90 -7.28
C GLN A 122 -12.78 -4.76 -6.72
N VAL A 123 -13.07 -3.71 -7.49
CA VAL A 123 -13.93 -2.60 -7.04
C VAL A 123 -15.17 -2.45 -7.92
N GLU A 124 -16.18 -1.78 -7.36
CA GLU A 124 -17.47 -1.53 -7.98
C GLU A 124 -17.79 -0.04 -7.93
N ALA A 125 -18.71 0.39 -8.80
CA ALA A 125 -19.05 1.80 -8.93
C ALA A 125 -19.59 2.41 -7.62
N SER A 126 -20.28 1.61 -6.79
CA SER A 126 -20.89 2.00 -5.53
C SER A 126 -19.97 1.88 -4.31
N ASP A 127 -18.76 1.34 -4.47
CA ASP A 127 -17.89 1.10 -3.32
C ASP A 127 -17.39 2.38 -2.69
N ARG A 128 -17.19 2.34 -1.37
CA ARG A 128 -16.39 3.31 -0.63
C ARG A 128 -15.01 2.73 -0.41
N VAL A 129 -13.97 3.33 -1.00
CA VAL A 129 -12.63 2.75 -1.04
C VAL A 129 -11.60 3.66 -0.37
N VAL A 130 -10.74 3.07 0.47
CA VAL A 130 -9.59 3.76 1.04
C VAL A 130 -8.27 3.19 0.50
N ASP A 131 -7.35 4.07 0.11
CA ASP A 131 -6.01 3.75 -0.38
C ASP A 131 -4.98 4.25 0.64
N ILE A 132 -4.48 3.37 1.49
CA ILE A 132 -3.61 3.65 2.62
C ILE A 132 -2.14 3.48 2.21
N GLY A 133 -1.38 4.57 2.30
CA GLY A 133 -0.04 4.65 1.67
C GLY A 133 -0.14 5.06 0.20
N SER A 134 -1.05 6.00 -0.11
CA SER A 134 -1.40 6.38 -1.49
C SER A 134 -0.25 7.02 -2.29
N SER A 135 0.83 7.48 -1.64
CA SER A 135 2.00 8.06 -2.31
C SER A 135 1.60 9.20 -3.28
N TYR A 136 1.97 9.09 -4.55
CA TYR A 136 1.61 10.07 -5.60
C TYR A 136 0.15 9.96 -6.09
N GLY A 137 -0.68 9.10 -5.51
CA GLY A 137 -2.09 8.94 -5.85
C GLY A 137 -2.39 8.07 -7.07
N VAL A 138 -1.39 7.35 -7.61
CA VAL A 138 -1.57 6.52 -8.83
C VAL A 138 -2.56 5.38 -8.61
N CYS A 139 -2.49 4.68 -7.47
CA CYS A 139 -3.45 3.63 -7.13
C CYS A 139 -4.83 4.24 -6.88
N THR A 140 -4.89 5.31 -6.09
CA THR A 140 -6.11 6.08 -5.84
C THR A 140 -6.84 6.49 -7.13
N ALA A 141 -6.09 6.94 -8.15
CA ALA A 141 -6.65 7.30 -9.45
C ALA A 141 -7.14 6.10 -10.25
N ILE A 142 -6.48 4.95 -10.15
CA ILE A 142 -6.99 3.69 -10.72
C ILE A 142 -8.31 3.33 -10.04
N LEU A 143 -8.37 3.34 -8.71
CA LEU A 143 -9.57 3.03 -7.94
C LEU A 143 -10.74 3.94 -8.33
N ALA A 144 -10.51 5.26 -8.38
CA ALA A 144 -11.53 6.26 -8.70
C ALA A 144 -12.05 6.20 -10.15
N ARG A 145 -11.36 5.48 -11.04
CA ARG A 145 -11.89 5.21 -12.39
C ARG A 145 -12.98 4.15 -12.37
N TYR A 146 -12.87 3.16 -11.49
CA TYR A 146 -13.80 2.03 -11.42
C TYR A 146 -14.83 2.18 -10.28
N CYS A 147 -14.53 3.00 -9.29
CA CYS A 147 -15.43 3.47 -8.23
C CYS A 147 -15.86 4.91 -8.58
N ARG A 148 -17.16 5.12 -8.87
CA ARG A 148 -17.67 6.42 -9.34
C ARG A 148 -17.91 7.43 -8.22
N GLY A 149 -17.86 7.00 -6.96
CA GLY A 149 -18.34 7.79 -5.82
C GLY A 149 -17.26 8.24 -4.86
N ASP A 150 -16.76 7.31 -4.04
CA ASP A 150 -16.06 7.66 -2.80
C ASP A 150 -14.71 6.95 -2.67
N VAL A 151 -13.65 7.63 -3.12
CA VAL A 151 -12.26 7.16 -2.95
C VAL A 151 -11.46 8.18 -2.13
N LEU A 152 -10.76 7.69 -1.11
CA LEU A 152 -9.87 8.48 -0.26
C LEU A 152 -8.45 7.91 -0.26
N GLY A 153 -7.48 8.69 -0.73
CA GLY A 153 -6.06 8.40 -0.52
C GLY A 153 -5.59 8.89 0.84
N ILE A 154 -4.90 8.06 1.61
CA ILE A 154 -4.26 8.41 2.89
C ILE A 154 -2.76 8.30 2.70
N GLU A 155 -2.02 9.32 3.14
CA GLU A 155 -0.56 9.37 3.02
C GLU A 155 0.03 10.16 4.21
N VAL A 156 1.17 9.71 4.74
CA VAL A 156 1.82 10.35 5.88
C VAL A 156 2.63 11.58 5.45
N SER A 157 3.17 11.58 4.23
CA SER A 157 3.95 12.69 3.71
C SER A 157 3.07 13.82 3.17
N ALA A 158 3.05 14.96 3.86
CA ALA A 158 2.42 16.20 3.41
C ALA A 158 2.81 16.61 1.98
N GLU A 159 4.06 16.35 1.59
CA GLU A 159 4.54 16.63 0.23
C GLU A 159 3.90 15.71 -0.80
N LEU A 160 3.86 14.39 -0.54
CA LEU A 160 3.22 13.44 -1.45
C LEU A 160 1.72 13.72 -1.56
N VAL A 161 1.04 14.08 -0.47
CA VAL A 161 -0.37 14.51 -0.49
C VAL A 161 -0.56 15.74 -1.37
N ARG A 162 0.28 16.77 -1.25
CA ARG A 162 0.20 17.97 -2.10
C ARG A 162 0.42 17.63 -3.57
N GLU A 163 1.40 16.78 -3.87
CA GLU A 163 1.69 16.35 -5.24
C GLU A 163 0.58 15.47 -5.82
N ALA A 164 0.00 14.57 -5.03
CA ALA A 164 -1.12 13.72 -5.43
C ALA A 164 -2.36 14.57 -5.75
N ARG A 165 -2.70 15.56 -4.90
CA ARG A 165 -3.77 16.54 -5.17
C ARG A 165 -3.52 17.34 -6.45
N ARG A 166 -2.27 17.74 -6.70
CA ARG A 166 -1.89 18.46 -7.93
C ARG A 166 -2.07 17.58 -9.18
N ARG A 167 -1.70 16.30 -9.11
CA ARG A 167 -1.84 15.34 -10.22
C ARG A 167 -3.29 14.91 -10.45
N HIS A 168 -4.08 14.87 -9.39
CA HIS A 168 -5.43 14.33 -9.39
C HIS A 168 -6.39 15.31 -8.67
N PRO A 169 -6.68 16.48 -9.25
CA PRO A 169 -7.41 17.57 -8.57
C PRO A 169 -8.87 17.24 -8.20
N GLY A 170 -9.45 16.20 -8.81
CA GLY A 170 -10.80 15.71 -8.47
C GLY A 170 -10.83 14.65 -7.37
N LEU A 171 -9.67 14.20 -6.85
CA LEU A 171 -9.60 13.13 -5.86
C LEU A 171 -9.28 13.67 -4.46
N ARG A 172 -9.76 12.94 -3.45
CA ARG A 172 -9.55 13.30 -2.04
C ARG A 172 -8.29 12.61 -1.52
N PHE A 173 -7.46 13.40 -0.86
CA PHE A 173 -6.28 12.91 -0.16
C PHE A 173 -6.25 13.47 1.26
N LEU A 174 -5.88 12.64 2.22
CA LEU A 174 -5.74 12.99 3.64
C LEU A 174 -4.30 12.76 4.09
N GLU A 175 -3.69 13.82 4.62
CA GLU A 175 -2.43 13.70 5.34
C GLU A 175 -2.69 13.10 6.73
N LEU A 176 -2.21 11.87 6.95
CA LEU A 176 -2.41 11.17 8.20
C LEU A 176 -1.37 10.06 8.39
N ASP A 177 -0.71 10.05 9.55
CA ASP A 177 0.10 8.91 9.98
C ASP A 177 -0.81 7.87 10.65
N VAL A 178 -1.16 6.82 9.92
CA VAL A 178 -2.08 5.77 10.41
C VAL A 178 -1.53 4.99 11.61
N LEU A 179 -0.20 4.99 11.82
CA LEU A 179 0.44 4.30 12.93
C LEU A 179 0.54 5.18 14.18
N ARG A 180 0.59 6.51 14.01
CA ARG A 180 0.61 7.47 15.13
C ARG A 180 -0.77 7.92 15.55
N GLU A 181 -1.72 7.97 14.62
CA GLU A 181 -3.07 8.47 14.83
C GLU A 181 -4.14 7.42 14.44
N PRO A 182 -4.06 6.19 14.98
CA PRO A 182 -4.92 5.07 14.56
C PRO A 182 -6.42 5.37 14.73
N ALA A 183 -6.83 6.06 15.80
CA ALA A 183 -8.23 6.42 15.99
C ALA A 183 -8.78 7.33 14.87
N ARG A 184 -7.98 8.32 14.43
CA ARG A 184 -8.35 9.18 13.29
C ARG A 184 -8.32 8.40 11.97
N ALA A 185 -7.40 7.45 11.83
CA ALA A 185 -7.32 6.61 10.64
C ALA A 185 -8.54 5.70 10.51
N LEU A 186 -8.98 5.07 11.61
CA LEU A 186 -10.19 4.26 11.63
C LEU A 186 -11.44 5.08 11.36
N GLU A 187 -11.52 6.30 11.89
CA GLU A 187 -12.62 7.21 11.57
C GLU A 187 -12.65 7.56 10.08
N ALA A 188 -11.49 7.84 9.48
CA ALA A 188 -11.39 8.08 8.04
C ALA A 188 -11.75 6.85 7.19
N CYS A 189 -11.58 5.64 7.74
CA CYS A 189 -11.96 4.38 7.10
C CYS A 189 -13.38 3.93 7.42
N ARG A 190 -14.15 4.68 8.24
CA ARG A 190 -15.45 4.23 8.72
C ARG A 190 -16.43 4.00 7.57
N GLY A 191 -16.97 2.79 7.52
CA GLY A 191 -17.92 2.36 6.50
C GLY A 191 -17.30 2.28 5.10
N CYS A 192 -15.99 2.07 5.00
CA CYS A 192 -15.39 1.68 3.73
C CYS A 192 -15.77 0.24 3.41
N ASP A 193 -16.04 -0.02 2.13
CA ASP A 193 -16.27 -1.35 1.60
C ASP A 193 -14.95 -2.08 1.41
N LYS A 194 -13.94 -1.36 0.90
CA LYS A 194 -12.67 -1.93 0.47
C LYS A 194 -11.51 -1.07 0.91
N ALA A 195 -10.43 -1.72 1.32
CA ALA A 195 -9.19 -1.05 1.68
C ALA A 195 -8.02 -1.61 0.88
N PHE A 196 -7.19 -0.71 0.36
CA PHE A 196 -5.95 -1.01 -0.32
C PHE A 196 -4.81 -0.48 0.54
N VAL A 197 -3.86 -1.32 0.94
CA VAL A 197 -2.82 -1.00 1.93
C VAL A 197 -1.43 -1.25 1.33
N ASP A 198 -0.66 -0.18 1.12
CA ASP A 198 0.76 -0.20 0.71
C ASP A 198 1.58 0.71 1.64
N LEU A 199 1.78 0.26 2.88
CA LEU A 199 2.65 0.93 3.84
C LEU A 199 4.11 0.53 3.57
N GLY A 200 4.80 1.29 2.70
CA GLY A 200 6.18 1.02 2.29
C GLY A 200 7.27 1.45 3.30
N GLY A 201 8.48 0.89 3.17
CA GLY A 201 9.70 1.24 3.93
C GLY A 201 10.46 0.02 4.48
N ASP A 202 11.56 0.26 5.21
CA ASP A 202 12.45 -0.78 5.78
C ASP A 202 11.79 -1.64 6.90
N ARG A 203 10.56 -1.33 7.31
CA ARG A 203 9.77 -2.03 8.36
C ARG A 203 8.32 -2.28 7.94
N ALA A 204 8.11 -2.56 6.65
CA ALA A 204 6.79 -2.58 6.05
C ALA A 204 5.87 -3.66 6.65
N ALA A 205 6.41 -4.82 7.06
CA ALA A 205 5.60 -5.90 7.64
C ALA A 205 5.10 -5.56 9.03
N GLU A 206 5.95 -5.00 9.89
CA GLU A 206 5.59 -4.56 11.24
C GLU A 206 4.58 -3.42 11.24
N ALA A 207 4.72 -2.46 10.32
CA ALA A 207 3.77 -1.37 10.13
C ALA A 207 2.37 -1.91 9.80
N ILE A 208 2.29 -2.86 8.87
CA ILE A 208 1.02 -3.49 8.50
C ILE A 208 0.48 -4.32 9.66
N ALA A 209 1.32 -5.12 10.33
CA ALA A 209 0.92 -5.90 11.50
C ALA A 209 0.37 -5.02 12.64
N ALA A 210 0.90 -3.80 12.80
CA ALA A 210 0.43 -2.85 13.81
C ALA A 210 -0.93 -2.21 13.47
N PHE A 211 -1.27 -2.06 12.19
CA PHE A 211 -2.47 -1.34 11.77
C PHE A 211 -3.60 -2.23 11.27
N LEU A 212 -3.27 -3.29 10.54
CA LEU A 212 -4.24 -4.17 9.89
C LEU A 212 -5.31 -4.71 10.86
N PRO A 213 -4.98 -5.20 12.08
CA PRO A 213 -5.99 -5.73 12.99
C PRO A 213 -7.03 -4.66 13.39
N ALA A 214 -6.56 -3.45 13.69
CA ALA A 214 -7.41 -2.33 14.03
C ALA A 214 -8.32 -1.95 12.84
N LEU A 215 -7.81 -2.02 11.60
CA LEU A 215 -8.60 -1.79 10.39
C LEU A 215 -9.69 -2.85 10.21
N LEU A 216 -9.34 -4.14 10.38
CA LEU A 216 -10.26 -5.27 10.24
C LEU A 216 -11.38 -5.25 11.28
N GLU A 217 -11.06 -4.87 12.53
CA GLU A 217 -12.01 -4.76 13.64
C GLU A 217 -12.85 -3.46 13.55
N GLY A 218 -12.19 -2.31 13.38
CA GLY A 218 -12.81 -0.99 13.51
C GLY A 218 -13.52 -0.49 12.26
N ALA A 219 -12.96 -0.73 11.07
CA ALA A 219 -13.58 -0.33 9.81
C ALA A 219 -14.36 -1.49 9.16
N GLY A 220 -13.90 -2.73 9.36
CA GLY A 220 -14.59 -3.93 8.91
C GLY A 220 -14.84 -4.05 7.39
N PRO A 221 -13.92 -3.61 6.50
CA PRO A 221 -14.13 -3.69 5.05
C PRO A 221 -14.37 -5.14 4.60
N ARG A 222 -15.15 -5.33 3.53
CA ARG A 222 -15.40 -6.67 2.97
C ARG A 222 -14.20 -7.24 2.21
N LEU A 223 -13.32 -6.36 1.73
CA LEU A 223 -12.06 -6.73 1.09
C LEU A 223 -10.92 -5.82 1.55
N VAL A 224 -9.81 -6.41 1.98
CA VAL A 224 -8.54 -5.70 2.16
C VAL A 224 -7.50 -6.28 1.21
N VAL A 225 -6.91 -5.44 0.38
CA VAL A 225 -5.75 -5.81 -0.44
C VAL A 225 -4.51 -5.21 0.18
N VAL A 226 -3.55 -6.05 0.54
CA VAL A 226 -2.31 -5.67 1.20
C VAL A 226 -1.14 -5.96 0.28
N LYS A 227 -0.35 -4.94 -0.08
CA LYS A 227 0.89 -5.15 -0.81
C LYS A 227 2.07 -5.13 0.13
N ASN A 228 2.67 -6.30 0.33
CA ASN A 228 3.87 -6.48 1.13
C ASN A 228 4.55 -7.81 0.78
N ARG A 229 5.82 -7.75 0.34
CA ARG A 229 6.59 -8.94 -0.08
C ARG A 229 6.82 -9.94 1.05
N GLU A 230 7.10 -9.47 2.26
CA GLU A 230 7.38 -10.33 3.40
C GLU A 230 6.11 -11.03 3.90
N LEU A 231 5.01 -10.30 4.01
CA LEU A 231 3.71 -10.88 4.38
C LEU A 231 3.19 -11.83 3.30
N ALA A 232 3.41 -11.53 2.01
CA ALA A 232 3.06 -12.45 0.94
C ALA A 232 3.83 -13.77 1.08
N ARG A 233 5.15 -13.71 1.32
CA ARG A 233 5.98 -14.90 1.59
C ARG A 233 5.50 -15.66 2.82
N LEU A 234 5.18 -14.96 3.91
CA LEU A 234 4.66 -15.55 5.14
C LEU A 234 3.32 -16.26 4.90
N ALA A 235 2.37 -15.59 4.25
CA ALA A 235 1.06 -16.14 3.94
C ALA A 235 1.17 -17.37 3.02
N SER A 236 1.97 -17.32 1.95
CA SER A 236 2.21 -18.48 1.07
C SER A 236 2.75 -19.67 1.86
N SER A 237 3.72 -19.44 2.75
CA SER A 237 4.34 -20.51 3.54
C SER A 237 3.36 -21.20 4.50
N HIS A 238 2.26 -20.54 4.89
CA HIS A 238 1.21 -21.15 5.71
C HIS A 238 0.18 -21.87 4.85
N LEU A 239 -0.28 -21.26 3.75
CA LEU A 239 -1.29 -21.82 2.84
C LEU A 239 -0.82 -23.11 2.15
N GLU A 240 0.49 -23.29 1.95
CA GLU A 240 1.06 -24.50 1.33
C GLU A 240 1.23 -25.68 2.31
N ARG A 241 0.95 -25.53 3.62
CA ARG A 241 1.22 -26.58 4.62
C ARG A 241 0.12 -27.66 4.61
N PRO A 242 0.48 -28.93 4.39
CA PRO A 242 -0.51 -30.01 4.21
C PRO A 242 -1.14 -30.54 5.51
N ALA A 243 -0.68 -30.16 6.70
CA ALA A 243 -1.25 -30.62 7.98
C ALA A 243 -0.93 -29.66 9.14
N GLY A 244 -1.92 -29.36 9.99
CA GLY A 244 -1.77 -28.50 11.17
C GLY A 244 -3.06 -27.75 11.55
N PRO A 245 -3.00 -26.81 12.52
CA PRO A 245 -4.06 -25.81 12.70
C PRO A 245 -4.35 -25.11 11.37
N SER A 246 -5.57 -24.57 11.20
CA SER A 246 -5.97 -23.84 9.97
C SER A 246 -4.81 -22.95 9.49
N PRO A 247 -4.35 -23.09 8.22
CA PRO A 247 -3.30 -22.25 7.65
C PRO A 247 -3.49 -20.75 7.95
N GLU A 248 -4.73 -20.28 7.91
CA GLU A 248 -5.09 -18.90 8.19
C GLU A 248 -4.83 -18.54 9.66
N ALA A 249 -5.25 -19.39 10.61
CA ALA A 249 -5.01 -19.17 12.04
C ALA A 249 -3.51 -19.09 12.39
N SER A 250 -2.68 -19.83 11.66
CA SER A 250 -1.21 -19.78 11.82
C SER A 250 -0.63 -18.46 11.31
N PHE A 251 -1.09 -17.99 10.15
CA PHE A 251 -0.70 -16.67 9.63
C PHE A 251 -1.09 -15.55 10.60
N TRP A 252 -2.32 -15.56 11.10
CA TRP A 252 -2.82 -14.53 12.02
C TRP A 252 -2.01 -14.49 13.32
N ARG A 253 -1.62 -15.65 13.86
CA ARG A 253 -0.73 -15.73 15.03
C ARG A 253 0.64 -15.13 14.77
N ASP A 254 1.24 -15.40 13.62
CA ASP A 254 2.54 -14.84 13.26
C ASP A 254 2.46 -13.33 13.00
N LEU A 255 1.36 -12.84 12.42
CA LEU A 255 1.09 -11.43 12.27
C LEU A 255 0.98 -10.72 13.63
N GLU A 256 0.28 -11.32 14.60
CA GLU A 256 0.22 -10.81 15.97
C GLU A 256 1.61 -10.80 16.63
N ALA A 257 2.43 -11.84 16.41
CA ALA A 257 3.80 -11.88 16.91
C ALA A 257 4.68 -10.79 16.26
N LEU A 258 4.45 -10.43 15.00
CA LEU A 258 5.10 -9.27 14.35
C LEU A 258 4.64 -7.95 14.99
N ARG A 259 3.33 -7.79 15.24
CA ARG A 259 2.78 -6.60 15.92
C ARG A 259 3.43 -6.40 17.29
N LEU A 260 3.45 -7.43 18.12
CA LEU A 260 4.02 -7.35 19.47
C LEU A 260 5.52 -7.02 19.45
N ARG A 261 6.27 -7.53 18.45
CA ARG A 261 7.67 -7.15 18.23
C ARG A 261 7.81 -5.67 17.85
N ALA A 262 6.97 -5.20 16.94
CA ALA A 262 6.94 -3.80 16.51
C ALA A 262 6.71 -2.85 17.68
N GLU A 263 5.78 -3.19 18.58
CA GLU A 263 5.46 -2.40 19.77
C GLU A 263 6.63 -2.32 20.75
N ARG A 264 7.31 -3.44 21.01
CA ARG A 264 8.50 -3.48 21.89
C ARG A 264 9.67 -2.68 21.33
N GLN A 265 9.83 -2.68 20.01
CA GLN A 265 10.93 -1.98 19.33
C GLN A 265 10.60 -0.53 18.99
N ARG A 266 9.38 -0.06 19.27
CA ARG A 266 8.98 1.31 18.96
C ARG A 266 9.75 2.24 19.91
N PRO A 267 10.70 3.05 19.42
CA PRO A 267 11.42 3.95 20.29
C PRO A 267 10.42 4.91 20.95
N PRO A 268 10.68 5.34 22.21
CA PRO A 268 9.87 6.36 22.85
C PRO A 268 9.82 7.59 21.95
N ARG A 269 8.62 8.21 21.88
CA ARG A 269 8.33 9.34 20.99
C ARG A 269 9.45 10.38 21.05
N PRO A 270 10.25 10.62 19.98
CA PRO A 270 10.96 11.87 19.92
C PRO A 270 9.91 13.00 19.86
N PRO A 271 10.09 14.11 20.58
CA PRO A 271 9.25 15.29 20.44
C PRO A 271 9.10 15.68 18.97
N ARG A 272 7.97 16.29 18.60
CA ARG A 272 7.63 16.73 17.22
C ARG A 272 8.67 17.67 16.57
N GLU A 273 9.68 18.11 17.30
CA GLU A 273 10.81 18.82 16.75
C GLU A 273 11.82 17.83 16.14
N TYR A 274 11.78 17.71 14.81
CA TYR A 274 12.89 17.19 14.02
C TYR A 274 14.09 18.14 14.14
N HIS A 275 14.75 18.15 15.30
CA HIS A 275 16.09 18.71 15.42
C HIS A 275 17.07 17.61 15.02
N LEU A 276 17.84 17.91 13.97
CA LEU A 276 19.12 17.30 13.65
C LEU A 276 19.82 16.98 14.98
N VAL A 277 19.86 15.69 15.34
CA VAL A 277 20.52 15.28 16.58
C VAL A 277 22.02 15.45 16.32
N ASN A 278 22.55 16.61 16.68
CA ASN A 278 23.98 16.82 16.79
C ASN A 278 24.46 15.88 17.90
N ARG A 279 24.93 14.68 17.55
CA ARG A 279 25.70 13.87 18.47
C ARG A 279 27.02 14.60 18.70
N THR A 280 27.10 15.29 19.82
CA THR A 280 28.34 15.79 20.40
C THR A 280 29.24 14.59 20.70
N GLY A 281 30.05 14.18 19.74
CA GLY A 281 30.96 13.05 19.91
C GLY A 281 31.45 12.46 18.61
N GLY A 282 32.25 13.21 17.85
CA GLY A 282 33.34 12.78 16.95
C GLY A 282 33.12 11.72 15.87
N ALA A 283 31.98 11.03 15.83
CA ALA A 283 31.67 10.03 14.83
C ALA A 283 30.92 10.71 13.67
N PRO A 284 31.30 10.44 12.40
CA PRO A 284 30.57 10.98 11.25
C PRO A 284 29.09 10.61 11.37
N PRO A 285 28.17 11.51 10.99
CA PRO A 285 26.75 11.28 11.11
C PRO A 285 26.39 10.00 10.35
N ARG A 286 26.13 8.92 11.09
CA ARG A 286 25.48 7.75 10.48
C ARG A 286 24.10 8.23 10.07
N PHE A 287 23.88 8.35 8.77
CA PHE A 287 22.57 8.58 8.17
C PHE A 287 21.65 7.41 8.55
N ALA A 288 21.06 7.49 9.75
CA ALA A 288 20.28 6.41 10.37
C ALA A 288 18.78 6.55 10.10
N LEU A 289 18.38 7.67 9.47
CA LEU A 289 16.99 7.93 9.12
C LEU A 289 16.67 7.37 7.73
N HIS A 290 15.42 7.00 7.52
CA HIS A 290 14.92 6.52 6.24
C HIS A 290 15.10 7.63 5.18
N PRO A 291 15.35 7.33 3.89
CA PRO A 291 15.52 8.36 2.86
C PRO A 291 14.41 9.42 2.84
N LEU A 292 13.18 9.04 3.18
CA LEU A 292 12.03 9.95 3.23
C LEU A 292 12.02 10.92 4.42
N ASP A 293 12.84 10.71 5.44
CA ASP A 293 12.94 11.60 6.61
C ASP A 293 13.78 12.87 6.32
N TYR A 294 14.62 12.85 5.28
CA TYR A 294 15.42 14.02 4.90
C TYR A 294 14.60 14.98 4.04
N LYS A 295 14.58 16.27 4.36
CA LYS A 295 13.91 17.28 3.51
C LYS A 295 14.45 17.24 2.09
N HIS A 296 13.60 17.32 1.07
CA HIS A 296 14.05 17.40 -0.31
C HIS A 296 14.99 18.58 -0.53
N ARG A 297 16.02 18.35 -1.33
CA ARG A 297 16.90 19.39 -1.86
C ARG A 297 16.89 19.34 -3.39
N ALA A 298 17.11 20.50 -3.99
CA ALA A 298 17.31 20.62 -5.42
C ALA A 298 18.80 20.75 -5.73
N SER A 299 19.23 20.23 -6.86
CA SER A 299 20.55 20.53 -7.43
C SER A 299 20.59 21.96 -7.98
N PRO A 300 21.76 22.47 -8.39
CA PRO A 300 21.87 23.82 -8.97
C PRO A 300 20.96 24.07 -10.18
N SER A 301 20.57 23.03 -10.92
CA SER A 301 19.63 23.11 -12.04
C SER A 301 18.16 23.14 -11.63
N GLY A 302 17.85 23.11 -10.33
CA GLY A 302 16.48 23.07 -9.80
C GLY A 302 15.85 21.68 -9.78
N VAL A 303 16.54 20.64 -10.26
CA VAL A 303 16.03 19.25 -10.23
C VAL A 303 16.14 18.71 -8.81
N ARG A 304 15.06 18.08 -8.30
CA ARG A 304 15.08 17.45 -6.97
C ARG A 304 16.09 16.31 -6.93
N ILE A 305 16.96 16.31 -5.93
CA ILE A 305 17.97 15.27 -5.69
C ILE A 305 17.31 14.01 -5.13
N CYS A 306 17.67 12.84 -5.67
CA CYS A 306 17.10 11.56 -5.27
C CYS A 306 17.57 11.13 -3.89
N ARG A 307 16.67 11.17 -2.90
CA ARG A 307 16.94 10.73 -1.53
C ARG A 307 17.24 9.22 -1.46
N PHE A 308 16.51 8.41 -2.21
CA PHE A 308 16.73 6.95 -2.22
C PHE A 308 18.09 6.57 -2.81
N HIS A 309 18.55 7.25 -3.87
CA HIS A 309 19.90 7.07 -4.38
C HIS A 309 20.96 7.49 -3.35
N ASN A 310 20.69 8.58 -2.62
CA ASN A 310 21.65 9.17 -1.70
C ASN A 310 21.80 8.44 -0.34
N TYR A 311 20.70 7.87 0.17
CA TYR A 311 20.63 7.27 1.51
C TYR A 311 20.25 5.78 1.49
N GLY A 312 19.92 5.19 0.34
CA GLY A 312 19.37 3.84 0.23
C GLY A 312 19.70 3.20 -1.11
N VAL A 313 18.72 2.49 -1.66
CA VAL A 313 18.75 1.97 -3.04
C VAL A 313 17.64 2.66 -3.83
N CYS A 314 18.00 3.29 -4.94
CA CYS A 314 16.99 3.77 -5.88
C CYS A 314 16.48 2.60 -6.72
N ASN A 315 15.17 2.37 -6.73
CA ASN A 315 14.58 1.23 -7.42
C ASN A 315 14.65 1.31 -8.96
N ASP A 316 14.86 2.51 -9.52
CA ASP A 316 14.95 2.69 -10.96
C ASP A 316 15.94 3.80 -11.34
N PRO A 317 17.25 3.55 -11.32
CA PRO A 317 18.24 4.58 -11.62
C PRO A 317 18.28 5.04 -13.08
N GLY A 318 17.72 4.26 -14.01
CA GLY A 318 17.68 4.61 -15.42
C GLY A 318 16.52 5.52 -15.80
N THR A 319 15.40 5.45 -15.07
CA THR A 319 14.21 6.29 -15.35
C THR A 319 13.82 7.23 -14.22
N CYS A 320 14.63 7.30 -13.16
CA CYS A 320 14.37 8.19 -12.03
C CYS A 320 14.26 9.64 -12.49
N PRO A 321 13.16 10.36 -12.21
CA PRO A 321 13.02 11.77 -12.57
C PRO A 321 13.83 12.71 -11.64
N PHE A 322 14.63 12.16 -10.73
CA PHE A 322 15.38 12.89 -9.72
C PHE A 322 16.88 12.87 -10.03
N ASP A 323 17.58 13.90 -9.58
CA ASP A 323 19.01 14.05 -9.78
C ASP A 323 19.81 13.02 -8.98
N HIS A 324 20.60 12.21 -9.69
CA HIS A 324 21.51 11.19 -9.14
C HIS A 324 22.98 11.62 -9.17
N ALA A 325 23.31 12.74 -9.82
CA ALA A 325 24.66 13.25 -9.92
C ALA A 325 25.10 13.98 -8.64
N HIS A 326 24.15 14.59 -7.92
CA HIS A 326 24.43 15.42 -6.76
C HIS A 326 24.17 14.70 -5.42
N CYS A 327 25.07 14.97 -4.47
CA CYS A 327 24.94 14.56 -3.09
C CYS A 327 23.80 15.32 -2.42
N HIS A 328 22.82 14.61 -1.87
CA HIS A 328 21.72 15.22 -1.12
C HIS A 328 22.22 15.89 0.18
N HIS A 329 23.37 15.51 0.72
CA HIS A 329 23.88 16.09 1.97
C HIS A 329 24.63 17.42 1.79
N CYS A 330 25.52 17.55 0.80
CA CYS A 330 26.28 18.79 0.57
C CYS A 330 25.85 19.55 -0.69
N GLY A 331 25.18 18.89 -1.64
CA GLY A 331 24.80 19.45 -2.94
C GLY A 331 25.90 19.35 -4.00
N ALA A 332 27.11 18.87 -3.67
CA ALA A 332 28.19 18.70 -4.65
C ALA A 332 28.02 17.41 -5.46
N PRO A 333 28.48 17.39 -6.73
CA PRO A 333 28.38 16.21 -7.58
C PRO A 333 29.41 15.13 -7.23
N GLY A 334 29.25 13.94 -7.81
CA GLY A 334 30.26 12.88 -7.83
C GLY A 334 30.29 11.94 -6.64
N HIS A 335 29.38 12.11 -5.67
CA HIS A 335 29.20 11.18 -4.55
C HIS A 335 27.76 11.24 -4.01
N ILE A 336 27.39 10.20 -3.26
CA ILE A 336 26.12 10.15 -2.54
C ILE A 336 26.27 10.61 -1.09
N ALA A 337 25.16 10.99 -0.46
CA ALA A 337 25.14 11.45 0.92
C ALA A 337 25.81 10.46 1.89
N LYS A 338 25.59 9.15 1.74
CA LYS A 338 26.28 8.12 2.54
C LYS A 338 27.82 8.19 2.52
N ASN A 339 28.40 8.73 1.45
CA ASN A 339 29.85 8.87 1.26
C ASN A 339 30.32 10.32 1.41
N CYS A 340 29.45 11.22 1.88
CA CYS A 340 29.76 12.63 1.99
C CYS A 340 30.61 12.89 3.24
N THR A 341 31.74 13.56 3.06
CA THR A 341 32.66 13.97 4.13
C THR A 341 32.46 15.43 4.55
N ALA A 342 31.55 16.16 3.90
CA ALA A 342 31.24 17.52 4.30
C ALA A 342 30.71 17.53 5.74
N GLU A 343 31.21 18.47 6.55
CA GLU A 343 30.66 18.67 7.88
C GLU A 343 29.20 19.13 7.76
N LEU A 344 28.37 18.66 8.70
CA LEU A 344 27.00 19.16 8.81
C LEU A 344 27.07 20.68 8.90
N PRO A 345 26.33 21.44 8.07
CA PRO A 345 26.28 22.88 8.22
C PRO A 345 25.80 23.15 9.65
N THR A 346 26.73 23.62 10.50
CA THR A 346 26.43 24.09 11.84
C THR A 346 25.38 25.15 11.65
N GLY A 347 24.17 24.92 12.20
CA GLY A 347 22.97 25.67 11.86
C GLY A 347 23.21 27.17 11.87
N GLY A 348 23.56 27.73 10.71
CA GLY A 348 23.73 29.14 10.52
C GLY A 348 22.34 29.72 10.61
N SER A 349 22.08 30.43 11.70
CA SER A 349 21.00 31.40 11.80
C SER A 349 20.92 32.14 10.48
N ALA A 350 19.93 31.81 9.65
CA ALA A 350 19.68 32.53 8.43
C ALA A 350 19.40 33.98 8.83
N ASN A 351 20.36 34.86 8.54
CA ASN A 351 20.18 36.29 8.62
C ASN A 351 18.90 36.64 7.86
N ARG A 352 17.88 37.07 8.60
CA ARG A 352 16.81 37.89 8.06
C ARG A 352 17.42 39.26 7.83
N THR A 353 17.83 39.53 6.61
CA THR A 353 18.15 40.89 6.17
C THR A 353 17.14 41.30 5.12
N ALA A 354 16.35 42.32 5.50
CA ALA A 354 15.54 43.28 4.74
C ALA A 354 14.66 42.75 3.60
#